data_AF-A0A0L7QMF0-F1
#
_entry.id   AF-A0A0L7QMF0-F1
#
_cell.length_a   1.000
_cell.length_b   1.000
_cell.length_c   1.000
_cell.angle_alpha   90.00
_cell.angle_beta   90.00
_cell.angle_gamma   90.00
#
_symmetry.space_group_name_H-M   'P 1'
#
loop_
_entity.id
_entity.type
_entity.pdbx_description
1 polymer ?
#
loop_
_entity_poly.entity_id
_entity_poly.type
_entity_poly.pdbx_seq_one_letter_code
_entity_poly.pdbx_strand_id
1 'polypeptide(L)'
;MVLLVVLIFIVCYYLIFSFIRPISNLERNNKSATVVEVLNNKEVIVHKRPYDKLSKKYKFDNVFEPSSKQIEVYNIVVNPLLDEVLAGYSCTVFAYGQTGTGKTFTMEGINSDSTLHWQSDSSAGIIPRSLSHMFDKLQLLEAQEYTIRVSFLELYNGDLFDLLSPNDDATKIRLYEDTSKKGAVIIHGLNEVTVHNKSEVYKILEKGSEKRQTAATLMNAQSSRSHIVFSITIHMKENTTDGEEVLKTGKLNLVDLAGSENIGRSGSVDKRAREAGSINQSLLTLGRVITALVERAPHIPYRESKLTRLLQESLGGRTKTSLIATISAASINLEETLSTLDYAHRAKNITNRPEINRKLSKKEFLKQYTEEIERLRRDLLATRERNGVYLANDNYQEMQALISQQTKEIEEKLNRIKALEKTMQDKEVIYFLIRILLIICY
;
A
#
# COMPACT_ATOMS: atom_id res chain seq x y z
N MET A 1 20.73 -23.39 23.02
CA MET A 1 19.45 -23.31 22.29
C MET A 1 19.13 -21.85 22.02
N VAL A 2 19.60 -21.34 20.88
CA VAL A 2 19.26 -20.00 20.38
C VAL A 2 17.95 -20.15 19.60
N LEU A 3 16.83 -19.89 20.28
CA LEU A 3 15.54 -19.72 19.61
C LEU A 3 15.44 -18.24 19.20
N LEU A 4 16.12 -17.88 18.12
CA LEU A 4 15.93 -16.60 17.45
C LEU A 4 15.77 -16.84 15.95
N VAL A 5 14.76 -17.64 15.60
CA VAL A 5 14.17 -17.60 14.25
C VAL A 5 13.10 -16.51 14.30
N VAL A 6 13.55 -15.26 14.41
CA VAL A 6 12.78 -14.10 13.98
C VAL A 6 12.93 -14.06 12.46
N LEU A 7 12.26 -14.99 11.78
CA LEU A 7 11.96 -14.85 10.36
C LEU A 7 10.80 -13.84 10.26
N ILE A 8 11.10 -12.58 10.55
CA ILE A 8 10.33 -11.46 10.03
C ILE A 8 10.62 -11.45 8.53
N PHE A 9 9.88 -12.26 7.79
CA PHE A 9 9.68 -12.06 6.37
C PHE A 9 8.87 -10.77 6.23
N ILE A 10 9.52 -9.61 6.29
CA ILE A 10 9.01 -8.40 5.61
C ILE A 10 9.18 -8.70 4.12
N VAL A 11 8.27 -9.52 3.58
CA VAL A 11 8.07 -9.59 2.14
C VAL A 11 7.23 -8.38 1.82
N CYS A 12 7.87 -7.40 1.19
CA CYS A 12 7.21 -6.27 0.58
C CYS A 12 6.36 -6.83 -0.57
N TYR A 13 5.12 -7.20 -0.26
CA TYR A 13 4.23 -7.86 -1.19
C TYR A 13 3.79 -6.88 -2.29
N TYR A 14 4.43 -6.97 -3.45
CA TYR A 14 3.78 -6.65 -4.71
C TYR A 14 2.86 -7.82 -5.04
N LEU A 15 1.66 -7.82 -4.47
CA LEU A 15 0.62 -8.77 -4.85
C LEU A 15 0.01 -8.29 -6.16
N ILE A 16 0.20 -9.07 -7.22
CA ILE A 16 -0.41 -8.80 -8.52
C ILE A 16 -1.60 -9.71 -8.73
N PHE A 17 -2.71 -9.08 -9.08
CA PHE A 17 -3.97 -9.73 -9.36
C PHE A 17 -4.34 -9.52 -10.82
N SER A 18 -4.63 -10.59 -11.55
CA SER A 18 -5.24 -10.49 -12.88
C SER A 18 -6.75 -10.67 -12.75
N PHE A 19 -7.54 -9.60 -12.93
CA PHE A 19 -8.99 -9.67 -13.02
C PHE A 19 -9.40 -9.76 -14.49
N ILE A 20 -9.93 -10.91 -14.89
CA ILE A 20 -10.37 -11.15 -16.27
C ILE A 20 -11.87 -10.89 -16.31
N ARG A 21 -12.31 -9.90 -17.09
CA ARG A 21 -13.76 -9.68 -17.24
C ARG A 21 -14.39 -10.64 -18.26
N PRO A 22 -15.69 -10.95 -18.13
CA PRO A 22 -16.44 -11.64 -19.18
C PRO A 22 -16.42 -10.89 -20.51
N ILE A 23 -16.60 -11.62 -21.62
CA ILE A 23 -16.74 -11.05 -22.96
C ILE A 23 -17.99 -10.16 -23.02
N SER A 24 -17.79 -8.90 -23.40
CA SER A 24 -18.81 -7.88 -23.55
C SER A 24 -19.69 -8.15 -24.78
N ASN A 25 -20.89 -7.56 -24.82
CA ASN A 25 -21.80 -7.71 -25.96
C ASN A 25 -21.18 -7.21 -27.28
N LEU A 26 -20.36 -6.16 -27.23
CA LEU A 26 -19.63 -5.65 -28.41
C LEU A 26 -18.63 -6.68 -28.94
N GLU A 27 -17.88 -7.34 -28.05
CA GLU A 27 -16.92 -8.38 -28.42
C GLU A 27 -17.60 -9.66 -28.93
N ARG A 28 -18.77 -10.01 -28.38
CA ARG A 28 -19.61 -11.11 -28.91
C ARG A 28 -20.11 -10.79 -30.31
N ASN A 29 -20.58 -9.56 -30.53
CA ASN A 29 -21.05 -9.10 -31.84
C ASN A 29 -19.92 -9.11 -32.89
N ASN A 30 -18.69 -8.82 -32.46
CA ASN A 30 -17.49 -8.92 -33.29
C ASN A 30 -16.94 -10.36 -33.43
N LYS A 31 -17.64 -11.39 -32.94
CA LYS A 31 -17.22 -12.81 -32.96
C LYS A 31 -15.80 -13.02 -32.40
N SER A 32 -15.42 -12.23 -31.40
CA SER A 32 -14.09 -12.34 -30.80
C SER A 32 -13.98 -13.63 -29.98
N ALA A 33 -12.99 -14.47 -30.32
CA ALA A 33 -12.67 -15.66 -29.54
C ALA A 33 -11.97 -15.31 -28.21
N THR A 34 -12.15 -16.15 -27.19
CA THR A 34 -11.41 -16.10 -25.92
C THR A 34 -9.96 -16.53 -26.16
N VAL A 35 -8.99 -15.72 -25.75
CA VAL A 35 -7.55 -16.01 -25.89
C VAL A 35 -6.81 -16.11 -24.55
N VAL A 36 -7.52 -15.93 -23.45
CA VAL A 36 -6.96 -16.00 -22.09
C VAL A 36 -7.55 -17.20 -21.37
N GLU A 37 -6.68 -18.03 -20.81
CA GLU A 37 -7.02 -19.24 -20.06
C GLU A 37 -6.41 -19.15 -18.66
N VAL A 38 -7.24 -19.37 -17.64
CA VAL A 38 -6.78 -19.45 -16.24
C VAL A 38 -6.52 -20.92 -15.94
N LEU A 39 -5.28 -21.28 -15.63
CA LEU A 39 -4.94 -22.66 -15.27
C LEU A 39 -5.24 -22.95 -13.80
N ASN A 40 -4.98 -21.97 -12.94
CA ASN A 40 -5.20 -22.02 -11.50
C ASN A 40 -5.18 -20.60 -10.93
N ASN A 41 -5.34 -20.49 -9.62
CA ASN A 41 -5.33 -19.21 -8.90
C ASN A 41 -3.99 -18.45 -8.96
N LYS A 42 -2.94 -18.92 -9.65
CA LYS A 42 -1.64 -18.24 -9.76
C LYS A 42 -1.14 -18.11 -11.20
N GLU A 43 -1.74 -18.80 -12.15
CA GLU A 43 -1.19 -18.93 -13.49
C GLU A 43 -2.24 -18.66 -14.56
N VAL A 44 -1.86 -17.80 -15.51
CA VAL A 44 -2.67 -17.44 -16.68
C VAL A 44 -1.87 -17.67 -17.95
N ILE A 45 -2.53 -18.24 -18.96
CA ILE A 45 -1.98 -18.47 -20.29
C ILE A 45 -2.69 -17.55 -21.28
N VAL A 46 -1.90 -16.90 -22.13
CA VAL A 46 -2.40 -16.12 -23.25
C VAL A 46 -2.00 -16.77 -24.56
N HIS A 47 -3.00 -17.08 -25.38
CA HIS A 47 -2.84 -17.73 -26.69
C HIS A 47 -2.76 -16.66 -27.79
N LYS A 48 -1.75 -16.71 -28.67
CA LYS A 48 -1.61 -15.71 -29.75
C LYS A 48 -2.73 -15.81 -30.80
N ARG A 49 -3.27 -17.01 -31.01
CA ARG A 49 -4.45 -17.30 -31.82
C ARG A 49 -5.27 -18.39 -31.13
N PRO A 50 -6.59 -18.47 -31.37
CA PRO A 50 -7.37 -19.61 -30.89
C PRO A 50 -6.72 -20.91 -31.37
N TYR A 51 -6.45 -21.85 -30.44
CA TYR A 51 -5.83 -23.16 -30.71
C TYR A 51 -4.35 -23.14 -31.17
N ASP A 52 -3.61 -22.04 -30.99
CA ASP A 52 -2.17 -21.98 -31.29
C ASP A 52 -1.34 -22.72 -30.22
N LYS A 53 -0.26 -23.40 -30.62
CA LYS A 53 0.71 -24.00 -29.67
C LYS A 53 1.60 -22.94 -29.03
N LEU A 54 1.73 -21.77 -29.66
CA LEU A 54 2.50 -20.64 -29.16
C LEU A 54 1.67 -19.83 -28.17
N SER A 55 1.83 -20.15 -26.90
CA SER A 55 1.21 -19.46 -25.78
C SER A 55 2.27 -18.81 -24.87
N LYS A 56 1.87 -17.74 -24.17
CA LYS A 56 2.72 -17.09 -23.17
C LYS A 56 2.09 -17.31 -21.79
N LYS A 57 2.87 -17.91 -20.89
CA LYS A 57 2.46 -18.21 -19.52
C LYS A 57 2.96 -17.13 -18.57
N TYR A 58 2.08 -16.66 -17.70
CA TYR A 58 2.39 -15.71 -16.65
C TYR A 58 2.05 -16.30 -15.28
N LYS A 59 2.89 -15.99 -14.29
CA LYS A 59 2.70 -16.39 -12.90
C LYS A 59 2.56 -15.16 -12.02
N PHE A 60 1.45 -15.10 -11.30
CA PHE A 60 1.09 -14.04 -10.36
C PHE A 60 0.81 -14.61 -8.98
N ASP A 61 0.57 -13.74 -8.02
CA ASP A 61 0.27 -14.16 -6.65
C ASP A 61 -1.17 -14.66 -6.54
N ASN A 62 -2.08 -14.03 -7.28
CA ASN A 62 -3.46 -14.47 -7.46
C ASN A 62 -3.98 -14.14 -8.88
N VAL A 63 -4.82 -15.02 -9.43
CA VAL A 63 -5.51 -14.84 -10.71
C VAL A 63 -7.01 -15.05 -10.47
N PHE A 64 -7.82 -14.08 -10.89
CA PHE A 64 -9.27 -14.12 -10.74
C PHE A 64 -9.93 -14.48 -12.08
N GLU A 65 -10.90 -15.37 -11.98
CA GLU A 65 -11.71 -15.79 -13.11
C GLU A 65 -12.82 -14.76 -13.41
N PRO A 66 -13.42 -14.80 -14.61
CA PRO A 66 -14.58 -13.96 -14.93
C PRO A 66 -15.80 -14.13 -14.03
N SER A 67 -15.86 -15.25 -13.30
CA SER A 67 -16.88 -15.59 -12.31
C SER A 67 -16.60 -15.00 -10.92
N SER A 68 -15.39 -14.51 -10.65
CA SER A 68 -14.98 -14.02 -9.33
C SER A 68 -15.78 -12.79 -8.91
N LYS A 69 -16.20 -12.78 -7.64
CA LYS A 69 -17.03 -11.70 -7.08
C LYS A 69 -16.16 -10.57 -6.53
N GLN A 70 -16.71 -9.36 -6.50
CA GLN A 70 -16.05 -8.18 -5.92
C GLN A 70 -15.59 -8.39 -4.47
N ILE A 71 -16.39 -9.10 -3.67
CA ILE A 71 -16.06 -9.42 -2.27
C ILE A 71 -14.85 -10.35 -2.15
N GLU A 72 -14.67 -11.29 -3.08
CA GLU A 72 -13.52 -12.20 -3.09
C GLU A 72 -12.24 -11.43 -3.41
N VAL A 73 -12.29 -10.56 -4.42
CA VAL A 73 -11.19 -9.65 -4.78
C VAL A 73 -10.83 -8.78 -3.59
N TYR A 74 -11.82 -8.15 -2.97
CA TYR A 74 -11.62 -7.29 -1.79
C TYR A 74 -10.97 -8.02 -0.61
N ASN A 75 -11.48 -9.21 -0.26
CA ASN A 75 -11.00 -9.98 0.88
C ASN A 75 -9.55 -10.46 0.71
N ILE A 76 -9.13 -10.76 -0.52
CA ILE A 76 -7.76 -11.20 -0.78
C ILE A 76 -6.81 -10.01 -0.92
N VAL A 77 -7.24 -8.91 -1.55
CA VAL A 77 -6.37 -7.78 -1.89
C VAL A 77 -6.29 -6.76 -0.76
N VAL A 78 -7.45 -6.32 -0.25
CA VAL A 78 -7.57 -5.07 0.52
C VAL A 78 -7.76 -5.33 2.01
N ASN A 79 -8.48 -6.39 2.39
CA ASN A 79 -8.69 -6.73 3.80
C ASN A 79 -7.38 -6.84 4.60
N PRO A 80 -6.32 -7.54 4.11
CA PRO A 80 -5.04 -7.59 4.83
C PRO A 80 -4.36 -6.22 4.90
N LEU A 81 -4.50 -5.39 3.85
CA LEU A 81 -3.93 -4.04 3.84
C LEU A 81 -4.63 -3.11 4.83
N LEU A 82 -5.91 -3.32 5.12
CA LEU A 82 -6.61 -2.54 6.15
C LEU A 82 -6.01 -2.79 7.53
N ASP A 83 -5.64 -4.02 7.86
CA ASP A 83 -4.97 -4.30 9.14
C ASP A 83 -3.63 -3.56 9.25
N GLU A 84 -2.89 -3.49 8.15
CA GLU A 84 -1.63 -2.75 8.07
C GLU A 84 -1.84 -1.23 8.20
N VAL A 85 -2.89 -0.69 7.58
CA VAL A 85 -3.27 0.71 7.71
C VAL A 85 -3.61 1.04 9.17
N LEU A 86 -4.39 0.20 9.84
CA LEU A 86 -4.72 0.36 11.26
C LEU A 86 -3.47 0.23 12.16
N ALA A 87 -2.48 -0.59 11.77
CA ALA A 87 -1.19 -0.66 12.46
C ALA A 87 -0.31 0.60 12.27
N GLY A 88 -0.66 1.49 11.32
CA GLY A 88 0.01 2.75 11.02
C GLY A 88 0.89 2.74 9.77
N TYR A 89 0.76 1.74 8.90
CA TYR A 89 1.45 1.73 7.60
C TYR A 89 0.72 2.57 6.56
N SER A 90 1.49 3.05 5.58
CA SER A 90 0.93 3.51 4.31
C SER A 90 0.75 2.31 3.37
N CYS A 91 -0.43 2.19 2.76
CA CYS A 91 -0.76 1.20 1.74
C CYS A 91 -1.30 1.87 0.48
N THR A 92 -1.03 1.28 -0.69
CA THR A 92 -1.55 1.74 -1.99
C THR A 92 -2.07 0.55 -2.79
N VAL A 93 -3.24 0.68 -3.40
CA VAL A 93 -3.81 -0.29 -4.34
C VAL A 93 -4.02 0.39 -5.69
N PHE A 94 -3.43 -0.18 -6.74
CA PHE A 94 -3.56 0.28 -8.11
C PHE A 94 -4.56 -0.57 -8.89
N ALA A 95 -5.39 0.04 -9.73
CA ALA A 95 -6.06 -0.62 -10.84
C ALA A 95 -5.44 -0.16 -12.16
N TYR A 96 -4.96 -1.11 -12.97
CA TYR A 96 -4.28 -0.87 -14.24
C TYR A 96 -4.82 -1.79 -15.34
N GLY A 97 -4.76 -1.34 -16.59
CA GLY A 97 -5.23 -2.09 -17.76
C GLY A 97 -5.92 -1.21 -18.80
N GLN A 98 -6.33 -1.83 -19.90
CA GLN A 98 -7.02 -1.15 -21.00
C GLN A 98 -8.37 -0.55 -20.56
N THR A 99 -8.85 0.49 -21.24
CA THR A 99 -10.21 1.00 -21.06
C THR A 99 -11.27 -0.09 -21.19
N GLY A 100 -12.23 -0.06 -20.27
CA GLY A 100 -13.36 -1.00 -20.29
C GLY A 100 -13.03 -2.41 -19.81
N THR A 101 -11.82 -2.70 -19.30
CA THR A 101 -11.48 -4.01 -18.70
C THR A 101 -11.99 -4.17 -17.27
N GLY A 102 -12.44 -3.09 -16.63
CA GLY A 102 -13.07 -3.14 -15.30
C GLY A 102 -12.34 -2.38 -14.19
N LYS A 103 -11.33 -1.55 -14.45
CA LYS A 103 -10.61 -0.78 -13.42
C LYS A 103 -11.52 0.02 -12.48
N THR A 104 -12.33 0.91 -13.04
CA THR A 104 -13.31 1.72 -12.28
C THR A 104 -14.39 0.86 -11.63
N PHE A 105 -14.82 -0.24 -12.28
CA PHE A 105 -15.72 -1.21 -11.67
C PHE A 105 -15.12 -1.84 -10.42
N THR A 106 -13.85 -2.23 -10.47
CA THR A 106 -13.13 -2.78 -9.32
C THR A 106 -12.99 -1.75 -8.19
N MET A 107 -12.68 -0.49 -8.52
CA MET A 107 -12.44 0.55 -7.51
C MET A 107 -13.74 1.12 -6.91
N GLU A 108 -14.69 1.55 -7.73
CA GLU A 108 -15.91 2.24 -7.30
C GLU A 108 -17.11 1.29 -7.22
N GLY A 109 -17.25 0.38 -8.20
CA GLY A 109 -18.44 -0.46 -8.36
C GLY A 109 -19.50 0.16 -9.27
N ILE A 110 -20.73 -0.34 -9.20
CA ILE A 110 -21.90 0.18 -9.95
C ILE A 110 -23.07 0.35 -8.99
N ASN A 111 -23.71 1.52 -8.98
CA ASN A 111 -25.00 1.75 -8.30
C ASN A 111 -25.05 1.10 -6.90
N SER A 112 -24.07 1.42 -6.06
CA SER A 112 -23.93 0.80 -4.75
C SER A 112 -25.03 1.31 -3.82
N ASP A 113 -25.73 0.39 -3.16
CA ASP A 113 -26.83 0.73 -2.26
C ASP A 113 -26.26 1.00 -0.86
N SER A 114 -26.33 2.26 -0.43
CA SER A 114 -25.85 2.69 0.89
C SER A 114 -26.47 1.93 2.06
N THR A 115 -27.63 1.29 1.87
CA THR A 115 -28.36 0.53 2.90
C THR A 115 -27.84 -0.90 3.08
N LEU A 116 -27.19 -1.48 2.08
CA LEU A 116 -26.68 -2.86 2.15
C LEU A 116 -25.40 -2.94 2.95
N HIS A 117 -25.15 -4.04 3.65
CA HIS A 117 -23.87 -4.26 4.36
C HIS A 117 -22.72 -4.46 3.36
N TRP A 118 -21.50 -4.06 3.69
CA TRP A 118 -20.37 -4.10 2.73
C TRP A 118 -19.98 -5.51 2.30
N GLN A 119 -20.36 -6.54 3.06
CA GLN A 119 -20.16 -7.95 2.67
C GLN A 119 -21.24 -8.46 1.70
N SER A 120 -22.46 -7.95 1.81
CA SER A 120 -23.62 -8.43 1.03
C SER A 120 -23.91 -7.60 -0.20
N ASP A 121 -23.49 -6.33 -0.23
CA ASP A 121 -23.54 -5.49 -1.42
C ASP A 121 -22.67 -6.14 -2.49
N SER A 122 -23.29 -6.65 -3.56
CA SER A 122 -22.58 -7.29 -4.67
C SER A 122 -22.00 -6.28 -5.67
N SER A 123 -22.50 -5.05 -5.65
CA SER A 123 -22.20 -4.03 -6.65
C SER A 123 -21.19 -2.99 -6.17
N ALA A 124 -20.94 -2.90 -4.86
CA ALA A 124 -19.86 -2.09 -4.29
C ALA A 124 -18.46 -2.50 -4.77
N GLY A 125 -17.64 -1.52 -5.15
CA GLY A 125 -16.22 -1.70 -5.43
C GLY A 125 -15.36 -1.66 -4.15
N ILE A 126 -14.04 -1.59 -4.34
CA ILE A 126 -13.05 -1.56 -3.26
C ILE A 126 -13.20 -0.33 -2.35
N ILE A 127 -13.40 0.88 -2.90
CA ILE A 127 -13.45 2.13 -2.11
C ILE A 127 -14.59 2.11 -1.08
N PRO A 128 -15.87 1.94 -1.46
CA PRO A 128 -16.96 1.92 -0.48
C PRO A 128 -16.86 0.75 0.52
N ARG A 129 -16.35 -0.41 0.09
CA ARG A 129 -16.09 -1.55 1.00
C ARG A 129 -15.00 -1.24 2.01
N SER A 130 -13.90 -0.63 1.58
CA SER A 130 -12.74 -0.31 2.43
C SER A 130 -13.15 0.59 3.59
N LEU A 131 -13.90 1.64 3.30
CA LEU A 131 -14.35 2.59 4.32
C LEU A 131 -15.36 1.94 5.27
N SER A 132 -16.37 1.24 4.74
CA SER A 132 -17.36 0.55 5.57
C SER A 132 -16.70 -0.47 6.51
N HIS A 133 -15.81 -1.31 5.98
CA HIS A 133 -15.09 -2.30 6.78
C HIS A 133 -14.12 -1.66 7.77
N MET A 134 -13.51 -0.52 7.44
CA MET A 134 -12.63 0.20 8.36
C MET A 134 -13.40 0.69 9.60
N PHE A 135 -14.62 1.21 9.43
CA PHE A 135 -15.47 1.57 10.56
C PHE A 135 -15.81 0.34 11.43
N ASP A 136 -16.18 -0.79 10.82
CA ASP A 136 -16.46 -2.03 11.56
C ASP A 136 -15.23 -2.51 12.35
N LYS A 137 -14.04 -2.48 11.74
CA LYS A 137 -12.80 -2.86 12.42
C LYS A 137 -12.48 -1.93 13.60
N LEU A 138 -12.69 -0.62 13.44
CA LEU A 138 -12.45 0.33 14.53
C LEU A 138 -13.43 0.14 15.70
N GLN A 139 -14.67 -0.19 15.40
CA GLN A 139 -15.67 -0.55 16.41
C GLN A 139 -15.28 -1.83 17.14
N LEU A 140 -14.82 -2.86 16.42
CA LEU A 140 -14.35 -4.12 17.01
C LEU A 140 -13.08 -3.96 17.87
N LEU A 141 -12.20 -3.03 17.50
CA LEU A 141 -10.99 -2.70 18.26
C LEU A 141 -11.25 -1.78 19.46
N GLU A 142 -12.50 -1.37 19.69
CA GLU A 142 -12.89 -0.41 20.73
C GLU A 142 -12.01 0.86 20.72
N ALA A 143 -11.61 1.30 19.52
CA ALA A 143 -10.70 2.43 19.35
C ALA A 143 -11.37 3.72 19.86
N GLN A 144 -10.85 4.27 20.96
CA GLN A 144 -11.53 5.37 21.65
C GLN A 144 -11.31 6.74 21.00
N GLU A 145 -10.14 6.98 20.39
CA GLU A 145 -9.82 8.26 19.74
C GLU A 145 -9.24 8.03 18.34
N TYR A 146 -10.11 8.12 17.33
CA TYR A 146 -9.70 8.09 15.92
C TYR A 146 -10.35 9.20 15.09
N THR A 147 -9.73 9.53 13.97
CA THR A 147 -10.28 10.44 12.96
C THR A 147 -9.94 9.90 11.58
N ILE A 148 -10.95 9.70 10.75
CA ILE A 148 -10.79 9.32 9.36
C ILE A 148 -11.01 10.55 8.49
N ARG A 149 -10.04 10.85 7.62
CA ARG A 149 -10.13 11.88 6.60
C ARG A 149 -9.98 11.28 5.22
N VAL A 150 -10.72 11.78 4.26
CA VAL A 150 -10.66 11.36 2.86
C VAL A 150 -10.31 12.52 1.95
N SER A 151 -9.59 12.23 0.88
CA SER A 151 -9.35 13.16 -0.23
C SER A 151 -9.58 12.46 -1.56
N PHE A 152 -10.07 13.21 -2.55
CA PHE A 152 -10.45 12.68 -3.85
C PHE A 152 -9.84 13.58 -4.92
N LEU A 153 -8.79 13.08 -5.57
CA LEU A 153 -7.98 13.81 -6.53
C LEU A 153 -8.12 13.19 -7.92
N GLU A 154 -8.31 14.03 -8.93
CA GLU A 154 -8.25 13.66 -10.33
C GLU A 154 -7.00 14.28 -10.98
N LEU A 155 -6.26 13.46 -11.73
CA LEU A 155 -5.19 13.91 -12.62
C LEU A 155 -5.67 13.72 -14.08
N TYR A 156 -5.95 14.83 -14.75
CA TYR A 156 -6.42 14.86 -16.13
C TYR A 156 -5.56 15.79 -16.97
N ASN A 157 -5.08 15.31 -18.11
CA ASN A 157 -4.22 16.04 -19.05
C ASN A 157 -2.98 16.71 -18.39
N GLY A 158 -2.44 16.11 -17.33
CA GLY A 158 -1.30 16.66 -16.60
C GLY A 158 -1.65 17.69 -15.54
N ASP A 159 -2.93 18.03 -15.34
CA ASP A 159 -3.42 18.93 -14.29
C ASP A 159 -4.19 18.22 -13.19
N LEU A 160 -4.14 18.79 -11.99
CA LEU A 160 -4.68 18.21 -10.77
C LEU A 160 -5.96 18.93 -10.38
N PHE A 161 -7.01 18.16 -10.11
CA PHE A 161 -8.33 18.65 -9.74
C PHE A 161 -8.77 18.01 -8.42
N ASP A 162 -9.21 18.84 -7.49
CA ASP A 162 -9.79 18.39 -6.23
C ASP A 162 -11.30 18.20 -6.42
N LEU A 163 -11.71 16.94 -6.35
CA LEU A 163 -13.09 16.52 -6.56
C LEU A 163 -13.99 16.81 -5.34
N LEU A 164 -13.40 17.12 -4.18
CA LEU A 164 -14.15 17.47 -2.96
C LEU A 164 -14.26 18.97 -2.73
N SER A 165 -13.37 19.76 -3.35
CA SER A 165 -13.36 21.22 -3.24
C SER A 165 -14.75 21.81 -3.55
N PRO A 166 -15.27 22.71 -2.70
CA PRO A 166 -16.53 23.43 -2.97
C PRO A 166 -16.40 24.44 -4.12
N ASN A 167 -15.16 24.85 -4.45
CA ASN A 167 -14.88 25.77 -5.54
C ASN A 167 -14.21 25.04 -6.72
N ASP A 168 -14.46 25.50 -7.94
CA ASP A 168 -13.89 24.95 -9.19
C ASP A 168 -12.50 25.52 -9.53
N ASP A 169 -11.82 26.14 -8.56
CA ASP A 169 -10.47 26.69 -8.75
C ASP A 169 -9.41 25.59 -8.88
N ALA A 170 -9.18 25.12 -10.11
CA ALA A 170 -8.08 24.19 -10.44
C ALA A 170 -6.67 24.76 -10.14
N THR A 171 -6.54 26.06 -9.84
CA THR A 171 -5.27 26.79 -9.77
C THR A 171 -4.50 26.65 -8.45
N LYS A 172 -4.99 25.87 -7.47
CA LYS A 172 -4.42 25.83 -6.11
C LYS A 172 -3.61 24.57 -5.75
N ILE A 173 -3.68 23.48 -6.54
CA ILE A 173 -3.02 22.23 -6.18
C ILE A 173 -1.56 22.21 -6.66
N ARG A 174 -0.62 22.14 -5.71
CA ARG A 174 0.82 22.10 -6.00
C ARG A 174 1.48 20.91 -5.32
N LEU A 175 2.39 20.25 -6.04
CA LEU A 175 3.18 19.14 -5.53
C LEU A 175 4.55 19.64 -5.06
N TYR A 176 4.84 19.45 -3.78
CA TYR A 176 6.13 19.74 -3.17
C TYR A 176 6.80 18.44 -2.72
N GLU A 177 8.12 18.40 -2.77
CA GLU A 177 8.89 17.33 -2.13
C GLU A 177 9.10 17.72 -0.66
N ASP A 178 8.85 16.77 0.24
CA ASP A 178 9.11 16.97 1.66
C ASP A 178 10.63 16.92 1.92
N THR A 179 11.20 18.05 2.30
CA THR A 179 12.63 18.16 2.63
C THR A 179 13.00 17.40 3.90
N SER A 180 12.04 17.15 4.80
CA SER A 180 12.25 16.41 6.05
C SER A 180 12.20 14.90 5.88
N LYS A 181 11.50 14.42 4.84
CA LYS A 181 11.31 13.01 4.55
C LYS A 181 11.61 12.71 3.08
N LYS A 182 12.84 12.25 2.81
CA LYS A 182 13.29 11.89 1.46
C LYS A 182 12.27 10.99 0.75
N GLY A 183 11.68 11.52 -0.34
CA GLY A 183 10.72 10.81 -1.18
C GLY A 183 9.24 10.99 -0.81
N ALA A 184 8.89 11.69 0.28
CA ALA A 184 7.51 12.08 0.55
C ALA A 184 7.09 13.27 -0.33
N VAL A 185 5.88 13.21 -0.86
CA VAL A 185 5.29 14.27 -1.68
C VAL A 185 4.12 14.89 -0.94
N ILE A 186 4.19 16.21 -0.74
CA ILE A 186 3.14 17.00 -0.10
C ILE A 186 2.29 17.64 -1.19
N ILE A 187 0.99 17.35 -1.13
CA ILE A 187 -0.01 17.95 -2.03
C ILE A 187 -0.60 19.15 -1.30
N HIS A 188 -0.14 20.35 -1.66
CA HIS A 188 -0.68 21.57 -1.10
C HIS A 188 -1.97 21.96 -1.80
N GLY A 189 -2.98 22.39 -1.05
CA GLY A 189 -4.26 22.86 -1.58
C GLY A 189 -5.28 21.76 -1.88
N LEU A 190 -4.99 20.51 -1.53
CA LEU A 190 -5.96 19.40 -1.56
C LEU A 190 -6.80 19.43 -0.28
N ASN A 191 -8.13 19.40 -0.43
CA ASN A 191 -9.03 19.33 0.71
C ASN A 191 -9.12 17.89 1.26
N GLU A 192 -8.99 17.78 2.58
CA GLU A 192 -9.26 16.54 3.32
C GLU A 192 -10.56 16.70 4.10
N VAL A 193 -11.55 15.86 3.81
CA VAL A 193 -12.87 15.89 4.46
C VAL A 193 -12.92 14.80 5.53
N THR A 194 -13.32 15.15 6.75
CA THR A 194 -13.53 14.17 7.82
C THR A 194 -14.83 13.40 7.57
N VAL A 195 -14.78 12.07 7.75
CA VAL A 195 -15.95 11.19 7.59
C VAL A 195 -16.26 10.45 8.89
N HIS A 196 -17.53 10.41 9.25
CA HIS A 196 -17.98 9.85 10.53
C HIS A 196 -18.82 8.57 10.38
N ASN A 197 -19.37 8.31 9.19
CA ASN A 197 -20.22 7.15 8.95
C ASN A 197 -20.18 6.73 7.48
N LYS A 198 -20.73 5.54 7.23
CA LYS A 198 -20.86 4.97 5.90
C LYS A 198 -21.62 5.90 4.94
N SER A 199 -22.73 6.51 5.36
CA SER A 199 -23.59 7.32 4.48
C SER A 199 -22.87 8.56 3.92
N GLU A 200 -21.99 9.19 4.71
CA GLU A 200 -21.16 10.31 4.27
C GLU A 200 -20.19 9.90 3.17
N VAL A 201 -19.66 8.68 3.22
CA VAL A 201 -18.74 8.16 2.20
C VAL A 201 -19.43 8.06 0.84
N TYR A 202 -20.64 7.52 0.78
CA TYR A 202 -21.38 7.40 -0.47
C TYR A 202 -21.69 8.77 -1.06
N LYS A 203 -22.08 9.74 -0.22
CA LYS A 203 -22.29 11.13 -0.65
C LYS A 203 -21.01 11.78 -1.21
N ILE A 204 -19.86 11.48 -0.61
CA ILE A 204 -18.55 11.97 -1.09
C ILE A 204 -18.21 11.35 -2.45
N LEU A 205 -18.46 10.05 -2.64
CA LEU A 205 -18.24 9.37 -3.91
C LEU A 205 -19.20 9.87 -4.99
N GLU A 206 -20.48 10.06 -4.67
CA GLU A 206 -21.49 10.62 -5.56
C GLU A 206 -21.12 12.04 -5.99
N LYS A 207 -20.82 12.93 -5.04
CA LYS A 207 -20.37 14.31 -5.31
C LYS A 207 -19.10 14.32 -6.18
N GLY A 208 -18.13 13.47 -5.89
CA GLY A 208 -16.90 13.37 -6.68
C GLY A 208 -17.16 12.86 -8.10
N SER A 209 -18.08 11.90 -8.26
CA SER A 209 -18.52 11.39 -9.55
C SER A 209 -19.28 12.44 -10.37
N GLU A 210 -20.19 13.19 -9.74
CA GLU A 210 -20.88 14.32 -10.37
C GLU A 210 -19.90 15.39 -10.84
N LYS A 211 -18.94 15.78 -9.99
CA LYS A 211 -17.94 16.78 -10.34
C LYS A 211 -17.05 16.34 -11.50
N ARG A 212 -16.72 15.04 -11.53
CA ARG A 212 -16.04 14.39 -12.66
C ARG A 212 -16.89 14.40 -13.93
N GLN A 213 -18.22 14.29 -13.83
CA GLN A 213 -19.15 14.36 -14.96
C GLN A 213 -19.43 15.79 -15.47
N THR A 214 -19.53 16.79 -14.59
CA THR A 214 -19.72 18.20 -14.99
C THR A 214 -18.48 18.79 -15.66
N ALA A 215 -17.28 18.32 -15.31
CA ALA A 215 -16.09 18.60 -16.11
C ALA A 215 -16.19 17.97 -17.53
N ALA A 216 -16.89 16.83 -17.63
CA ALA A 216 -17.02 16.04 -18.86
C ALA A 216 -18.05 16.56 -19.88
N THR A 217 -19.03 17.40 -19.49
CA THR A 217 -19.97 18.03 -20.44
C THR A 217 -19.30 19.06 -21.36
N LEU A 218 -18.08 19.50 -21.05
CA LEU A 218 -17.30 20.34 -21.95
C LEU A 218 -16.57 19.53 -23.04
N MET A 219 -16.14 18.27 -22.81
CA MET A 219 -15.49 17.41 -23.83
C MET A 219 -15.53 15.89 -23.49
N ASN A 220 -16.59 15.19 -23.92
CA ASN A 220 -16.77 13.72 -24.08
C ASN A 220 -15.86 12.69 -23.35
N ALA A 221 -16.51 11.80 -22.57
CA ALA A 221 -16.09 10.47 -22.09
C ALA A 221 -14.72 10.38 -21.37
N GLN A 222 -14.68 10.82 -20.10
CA GLN A 222 -13.47 11.13 -19.33
C GLN A 222 -12.96 10.00 -18.41
N SER A 223 -13.75 8.99 -18.04
CA SER A 223 -13.33 8.00 -17.02
C SER A 223 -12.14 7.13 -17.44
N SER A 224 -11.96 6.93 -18.75
CA SER A 224 -10.81 6.20 -19.33
C SER A 224 -9.55 7.04 -19.47
N ARG A 225 -9.65 8.36 -19.29
CA ARG A 225 -8.63 9.34 -19.68
C ARG A 225 -8.08 10.15 -18.51
N SER A 226 -8.65 10.01 -17.32
CA SER A 226 -8.12 10.59 -16.10
C SER A 226 -7.70 9.52 -15.11
N HIS A 227 -6.71 9.85 -14.30
CA HIS A 227 -6.30 9.02 -13.16
C HIS A 227 -6.99 9.55 -11.91
N ILE A 228 -7.52 8.66 -11.09
CA ILE A 228 -8.12 8.98 -9.81
C ILE A 228 -7.20 8.49 -8.70
N VAL A 229 -7.01 9.32 -7.69
CA VAL A 229 -6.39 8.97 -6.42
C VAL A 229 -7.37 9.29 -5.31
N PHE A 230 -7.95 8.25 -4.72
CA PHE A 230 -8.77 8.36 -3.53
C PHE A 230 -7.95 7.94 -2.31
N SER A 231 -7.66 8.86 -1.40
CA SER A 231 -6.83 8.59 -0.22
C SER A 231 -7.67 8.64 1.04
N ILE A 232 -7.55 7.61 1.87
CA ILE A 232 -8.12 7.50 3.21
C ILE A 232 -6.96 7.62 4.20
N THR A 233 -7.01 8.61 5.08
CA THR A 233 -6.02 8.81 6.14
C THR A 233 -6.71 8.61 7.46
N ILE A 234 -6.18 7.70 8.28
CA ILE A 234 -6.66 7.46 9.63
C ILE A 234 -5.62 7.95 10.63
N HIS A 235 -6.06 8.76 11.58
CA HIS A 235 -5.30 9.13 12.76
C HIS A 235 -5.88 8.38 13.95
N MET A 236 -5.05 7.63 14.66
CA MET A 236 -5.44 6.91 15.87
C MET A 236 -4.50 7.32 17.00
N LYS A 237 -5.06 7.60 18.17
CA LYS A 237 -4.28 7.73 19.39
C LYS A 237 -4.31 6.43 20.16
N GLU A 238 -3.15 6.04 20.65
CA GLU A 238 -2.97 4.84 21.44
C GLU A 238 -2.07 5.16 22.61
N ASN A 239 -2.45 4.70 23.80
CA ASN A 239 -1.59 4.74 24.96
C ASN A 239 -0.73 3.47 24.95
N THR A 240 0.59 3.63 24.93
CA THR A 240 1.50 2.50 25.03
C THR A 240 1.40 1.87 26.42
N THR A 241 1.94 0.65 26.56
CA THR A 241 2.08 -0.01 27.86
C THR A 241 2.88 0.80 28.87
N ASP A 242 3.73 1.70 28.38
CA ASP A 242 4.57 2.60 29.17
C ASP A 242 3.85 3.91 29.53
N GLY A 243 2.58 4.05 29.17
CA GLY A 243 1.74 5.21 29.44
C GLY A 243 1.95 6.40 28.49
N GLU A 244 2.74 6.23 27.42
CA GLU A 244 2.98 7.28 26.44
C GLU A 244 1.84 7.37 25.41
N GLU A 245 1.35 8.58 25.16
CA GLU A 245 0.33 8.82 24.13
C GLU A 245 0.99 8.92 22.75
N VAL A 246 0.82 7.90 21.92
CA VAL A 246 1.36 7.81 20.56
C VAL A 246 0.25 8.06 19.54
N LEU A 247 0.53 8.91 18.55
CA LEU A 247 -0.31 9.12 17.38
C LEU A 247 0.16 8.21 16.25
N LYS A 248 -0.64 7.19 15.94
CA LYS A 248 -0.49 6.34 14.74
C LYS A 248 -1.22 7.00 13.58
N THR A 249 -0.60 7.00 12.40
CA THR A 249 -1.23 7.49 11.17
C THR A 249 -1.18 6.43 10.09
N GLY A 250 -2.33 5.83 9.79
CA GLY A 250 -2.48 4.94 8.65
C GLY A 250 -2.88 5.72 7.41
N LYS A 251 -2.45 5.28 6.22
CA LYS A 251 -2.90 5.87 4.95
C LYS A 251 -3.17 4.78 3.92
N LEU A 252 -4.34 4.78 3.30
CA LEU A 252 -4.72 3.89 2.21
C LEU A 252 -4.98 4.72 0.95
N ASN A 253 -4.18 4.53 -0.09
CA ASN A 253 -4.40 5.15 -1.40
C ASN A 253 -5.03 4.13 -2.35
N LEU A 254 -6.16 4.47 -2.94
CA LEU A 254 -6.90 3.66 -3.91
C LEU A 254 -6.84 4.41 -5.24
N VAL A 255 -6.12 3.85 -6.21
CA VAL A 255 -5.74 4.53 -7.44
C VAL A 255 -6.35 3.83 -8.65
N ASP A 256 -7.26 4.52 -9.36
CA ASP A 256 -7.82 4.08 -10.65
C ASP A 256 -7.07 4.80 -11.77
N LEU A 257 -6.24 4.06 -12.53
CA LEU A 257 -5.45 4.64 -13.61
C LEU A 257 -6.27 4.75 -14.89
N ALA A 258 -5.87 5.67 -15.77
CA ALA A 258 -6.39 5.77 -17.13
C ALA A 258 -6.13 4.47 -17.93
N GLY A 259 -6.82 4.33 -19.07
CA GLY A 259 -6.61 3.24 -20.02
C GLY A 259 -5.17 3.19 -20.53
N SER A 260 -4.59 1.99 -20.57
CA SER A 260 -3.20 1.78 -21.01
C SER A 260 -3.03 1.64 -22.53
N GLU A 261 -4.11 1.70 -23.30
CA GLU A 261 -4.09 1.40 -24.73
C GLU A 261 -3.43 2.47 -25.62
N ASN A 262 -2.94 2.02 -26.78
CA ASN A 262 -2.32 2.89 -27.77
C ASN A 262 -3.36 3.69 -28.60
N ILE A 263 -3.10 4.99 -28.74
CA ILE A 263 -3.98 5.98 -29.38
C ILE A 263 -4.10 5.79 -30.89
N GLY A 264 -3.16 5.06 -31.52
CA GLY A 264 -3.18 4.80 -32.96
C GLY A 264 -4.48 4.15 -33.47
N ARG A 265 -5.27 3.52 -32.59
CA ARG A 265 -6.59 2.95 -32.90
C ARG A 265 -7.78 3.90 -32.66
N SER A 266 -7.59 5.07 -32.04
CA SER A 266 -8.70 5.93 -31.58
C SER A 266 -9.16 7.01 -32.57
N GLY A 267 -8.60 7.07 -33.79
CA GLY A 267 -9.12 7.88 -34.90
C GLY A 267 -9.26 9.39 -34.62
N SER A 268 -8.46 9.94 -33.72
CA SER A 268 -8.68 11.25 -33.10
C SER A 268 -7.97 12.41 -33.83
N VAL A 269 -8.72 13.40 -34.31
CA VAL A 269 -8.21 14.62 -34.97
C VAL A 269 -7.59 15.62 -33.96
N ASP A 270 -6.39 16.12 -34.27
CA ASP A 270 -5.52 17.15 -33.63
C ASP A 270 -5.66 17.48 -32.14
N LYS A 271 -6.78 18.01 -31.64
CA LYS A 271 -6.93 18.37 -30.21
C LYS A 271 -6.99 17.13 -29.31
N ARG A 272 -7.70 16.09 -29.75
CA ARG A 272 -7.77 14.80 -29.03
C ARG A 272 -6.45 14.03 -29.11
N ALA A 273 -5.65 14.24 -30.15
CA ALA A 273 -4.33 13.63 -30.27
C ALA A 273 -3.34 14.18 -29.21
N ARG A 274 -3.38 15.49 -28.91
CA ARG A 274 -2.56 16.09 -27.84
C ARG A 274 -2.96 15.61 -26.45
N GLU A 275 -4.26 15.59 -26.15
CA GLU A 275 -4.80 15.09 -24.88
C GLU A 275 -4.41 13.62 -24.66
N ALA A 276 -4.65 12.79 -25.66
CA ALA A 276 -4.29 11.39 -25.61
C ALA A 276 -2.77 11.22 -25.44
N GLY A 277 -1.96 12.04 -26.13
CA GLY A 277 -0.50 12.08 -25.95
C GLY A 277 -0.08 12.36 -24.50
N SER A 278 -0.74 13.28 -23.80
CA SER A 278 -0.46 13.60 -22.38
C SER A 278 -0.81 12.45 -21.42
N ILE A 279 -1.93 11.76 -21.67
CA ILE A 279 -2.37 10.60 -20.87
C ILE A 279 -1.39 9.44 -21.06
N ASN A 280 -1.06 9.12 -22.30
CA ASN A 280 -0.09 8.06 -22.59
C ASN A 280 1.31 8.44 -22.14
N GLN A 281 1.69 9.71 -22.14
CA GLN A 281 2.93 10.17 -21.53
C GLN A 281 2.99 9.80 -20.04
N SER A 282 1.90 10.03 -19.29
CA SER A 282 1.88 9.71 -17.86
C SER A 282 2.05 8.20 -17.57
N LEU A 283 1.42 7.33 -18.37
CA LEU A 283 1.53 5.87 -18.24
C LEU A 283 2.86 5.33 -18.81
N LEU A 284 3.39 5.93 -19.88
CA LEU A 284 4.70 5.61 -20.42
C LEU A 284 5.81 5.94 -19.42
N THR A 285 5.75 7.12 -18.80
CA THR A 285 6.66 7.50 -17.72
C THR A 285 6.54 6.56 -16.53
N LEU A 286 5.33 6.14 -16.17
CA LEU A 286 5.11 5.13 -15.13
C LEU A 286 5.80 3.81 -15.48
N GLY A 287 5.67 3.33 -16.72
CA GLY A 287 6.38 2.16 -17.23
C GLY A 287 7.91 2.31 -17.16
N ARG A 288 8.45 3.49 -17.51
CA ARG A 288 9.89 3.78 -17.40
C ARG A 288 10.36 3.79 -15.95
N VAL A 289 9.58 4.32 -15.01
CA VAL A 289 9.86 4.27 -13.57
C VAL A 289 9.94 2.83 -13.07
N ILE A 290 8.98 1.97 -13.46
CA ILE A 290 8.99 0.55 -13.09
C ILE A 290 10.22 -0.16 -13.64
N THR A 291 10.53 0.00 -14.93
CA THR A 291 11.73 -0.60 -15.53
C THR A 291 12.99 -0.16 -14.79
N ALA A 292 13.14 1.15 -14.54
CA ALA A 292 14.28 1.69 -13.82
C ALA A 292 14.40 1.15 -12.39
N LEU A 293 13.27 0.94 -11.69
CA LEU A 293 13.25 0.35 -10.35
C LEU A 293 13.67 -1.12 -10.34
N VAL A 294 13.19 -1.91 -11.31
CA VAL A 294 13.53 -3.33 -11.45
C VAL A 294 15.01 -3.50 -11.80
N GLU A 295 15.51 -2.67 -12.72
CA GLU A 295 16.92 -2.65 -13.14
C GLU A 295 17.85 -2.00 -12.10
N ARG A 296 17.28 -1.44 -11.02
CA ARG A 296 18.01 -0.71 -9.97
C ARG A 296 18.88 0.40 -10.54
N ALA A 297 18.34 1.12 -11.53
CA ALA A 297 19.00 2.24 -12.16
C ALA A 297 19.34 3.32 -11.11
N PRO A 298 20.46 4.04 -11.27
CA PRO A 298 20.91 5.05 -10.29
C PRO A 298 19.95 6.24 -10.20
N HIS A 299 19.22 6.54 -11.27
CA HIS A 299 18.25 7.62 -11.32
C HIS A 299 16.88 7.09 -11.76
N ILE A 300 15.86 7.34 -10.96
CA ILE A 300 14.48 6.98 -11.24
C ILE A 300 13.70 8.24 -11.65
N PRO A 301 13.08 8.29 -12.84
CA PRO A 301 12.52 9.52 -13.42
C PRO A 301 11.13 9.90 -12.88
N TYR A 302 10.94 9.93 -11.55
CA TYR A 302 9.62 10.27 -10.96
C TYR A 302 9.13 11.66 -11.36
N ARG A 303 10.05 12.61 -11.61
CA ARG A 303 9.72 14.01 -11.91
C ARG A 303 9.15 14.25 -13.31
N GLU A 304 9.25 13.28 -14.21
CA GLU A 304 8.79 13.42 -15.60
C GLU A 304 7.26 13.49 -15.72
N SER A 305 6.49 13.06 -14.71
CA SER A 305 5.03 13.15 -14.69
C SER A 305 4.51 13.46 -13.28
N LYS A 306 3.44 14.25 -13.16
CA LYS A 306 2.75 14.48 -11.87
C LYS A 306 2.23 13.16 -11.28
N LEU A 307 1.83 12.19 -12.11
CA LEU A 307 1.40 10.87 -11.67
C LEU A 307 2.54 10.14 -10.94
N THR A 308 3.71 10.05 -11.54
CA THR A 308 4.85 9.35 -10.94
C THR A 308 5.39 10.06 -9.71
N ARG A 309 5.25 11.39 -9.62
CA ARG A 309 5.51 12.14 -8.38
C ARG A 309 4.53 11.76 -7.28
N LEU A 310 3.22 11.76 -7.57
CA LEU A 310 2.20 11.33 -6.60
C LEU A 310 2.44 9.91 -6.08
N LEU A 311 2.91 9.02 -6.97
CA LEU A 311 3.13 7.61 -6.67
C LEU A 311 4.55 7.28 -6.21
N GLN A 312 5.40 8.28 -5.99
CA GLN A 312 6.80 8.08 -5.63
C GLN A 312 6.96 7.27 -4.34
N GLU A 313 6.10 7.49 -3.33
CA GLU A 313 6.11 6.68 -2.11
C GLU A 313 5.55 5.27 -2.30
N SER A 314 4.75 5.06 -3.34
CA SER A 314 4.10 3.77 -3.66
C SER A 314 4.99 2.83 -4.47
N LEU A 315 5.87 3.37 -5.31
CA LEU A 315 6.74 2.60 -6.21
C LEU A 315 8.20 2.81 -5.80
N GLY A 316 8.81 1.82 -5.15
CA GLY A 316 10.19 1.91 -4.63
C GLY A 316 10.32 2.68 -3.31
N GLY A 317 9.21 3.05 -2.67
CA GLY A 317 9.17 3.90 -1.47
C GLY A 317 8.80 3.15 -0.19
N ARG A 318 8.13 3.86 0.73
CA ARG A 318 7.79 3.42 2.10
C ARG A 318 6.38 2.86 2.27
N THR A 319 5.73 2.52 1.17
CA THR A 319 4.32 2.12 1.15
C THR A 319 4.20 0.63 0.79
N LYS A 320 3.26 -0.08 1.40
CA LYS A 320 2.86 -1.43 0.95
C LYS A 320 1.97 -1.28 -0.28
N THR A 321 2.32 -1.93 -1.38
CA THR A 321 1.72 -1.62 -2.68
C THR A 321 1.18 -2.86 -3.38
N SER A 322 -0.09 -2.86 -3.73
CA SER A 322 -0.74 -3.91 -4.52
C SER A 322 -1.16 -3.40 -5.89
N LEU A 323 -1.09 -4.24 -6.91
CA LEU A 323 -1.46 -3.92 -8.29
C LEU A 323 -2.52 -4.90 -8.79
N ILE A 324 -3.68 -4.37 -9.16
CA ILE A 324 -4.75 -5.09 -9.83
C ILE A 324 -4.65 -4.79 -11.33
N ALA A 325 -4.18 -5.77 -12.09
CA ALA A 325 -4.19 -5.76 -13.54
C ALA A 325 -5.55 -6.29 -14.03
N THR A 326 -6.30 -5.46 -14.76
CA THR A 326 -7.59 -5.82 -15.35
C THR A 326 -7.40 -6.04 -16.84
N ILE A 327 -7.85 -7.18 -17.36
CA ILE A 327 -7.64 -7.57 -18.77
C ILE A 327 -8.93 -8.03 -19.44
N SER A 328 -8.98 -7.90 -20.77
CA SER A 328 -10.03 -8.51 -21.59
C SER A 328 -9.56 -9.87 -22.09
N ALA A 329 -10.45 -10.87 -22.02
CA ALA A 329 -10.18 -12.19 -22.58
C ALA A 329 -10.36 -12.25 -24.10
N ALA A 330 -10.85 -11.18 -24.74
CA ALA A 330 -11.18 -11.15 -26.16
C ALA A 330 -9.92 -11.02 -27.05
N SER A 331 -9.86 -11.83 -28.10
CA SER A 331 -8.79 -11.82 -29.13
C SER A 331 -8.50 -10.45 -29.75
N ILE A 332 -9.52 -9.60 -29.91
CA ILE A 332 -9.36 -8.24 -30.46
C ILE A 332 -8.44 -7.34 -29.60
N ASN A 333 -8.34 -7.66 -28.31
CA ASN A 333 -7.56 -6.93 -27.31
C ASN A 333 -6.25 -7.65 -26.93
N LEU A 334 -5.86 -8.69 -27.67
CA LEU A 334 -4.71 -9.54 -27.34
C LEU A 334 -3.42 -8.76 -27.07
N GLU A 335 -3.10 -7.76 -27.91
CA GLU A 335 -1.90 -6.94 -27.78
C GLU A 335 -1.87 -6.15 -26.45
N GLU A 336 -3.02 -5.58 -26.09
CA GLU A 336 -3.17 -4.79 -24.86
C GLU A 336 -3.18 -5.69 -23.61
N THR A 337 -3.78 -6.88 -23.73
CA THR A 337 -3.72 -7.91 -22.68
C THR A 337 -2.28 -8.36 -22.42
N LEU A 338 -1.51 -8.65 -23.47
CA LEU A 338 -0.08 -8.99 -23.34
C LEU A 338 0.73 -7.85 -22.72
N SER A 339 0.49 -6.61 -23.16
CA SER A 339 1.17 -5.43 -22.64
C SER A 339 0.87 -5.20 -21.15
N THR A 340 -0.40 -5.37 -20.75
CA THR A 340 -0.84 -5.25 -19.35
C THR A 340 -0.19 -6.32 -18.47
N LEU A 341 -0.15 -7.57 -18.94
CA LEU A 341 0.46 -8.68 -18.21
C LEU A 341 1.98 -8.56 -18.11
N ASP A 342 2.65 -8.10 -19.17
CA ASP A 342 4.10 -7.83 -19.15
C ASP A 342 4.45 -6.71 -18.18
N TYR A 343 3.65 -5.64 -18.17
CA TYR A 343 3.78 -4.55 -17.20
C TYR A 343 3.64 -5.06 -15.76
N ALA A 344 2.58 -5.83 -15.49
CA ALA A 344 2.34 -6.38 -14.17
C ALA A 344 3.46 -7.35 -13.75
N HIS A 345 3.91 -8.22 -14.65
CA HIS A 345 4.99 -9.16 -14.39
C HIS A 345 6.32 -8.45 -14.03
N ARG A 346 6.63 -7.32 -14.68
CA ARG A 346 7.80 -6.49 -14.31
C ARG A 346 7.61 -5.82 -12.95
N ALA A 347 6.43 -5.23 -12.71
CA ALA A 347 6.11 -4.54 -11.47
C ALA A 347 6.28 -5.43 -10.23
N LYS A 348 6.09 -6.75 -10.38
CA LYS A 348 6.28 -7.76 -9.32
C LYS A 348 7.65 -7.69 -8.65
N ASN A 349 8.68 -7.31 -9.42
CA ASN A 349 10.07 -7.37 -8.98
C ASN A 349 10.57 -6.07 -8.33
N ILE A 350 9.71 -5.06 -8.19
CA ILE A 350 10.06 -3.86 -7.44
C ILE A 350 10.16 -4.21 -5.95
N THR A 351 11.02 -3.52 -5.19
CA THR A 351 11.12 -3.71 -3.74
C THR A 351 10.83 -2.40 -3.02
N ASN A 352 9.86 -2.41 -2.10
CA ASN A 352 9.56 -1.28 -1.21
C ASN A 352 10.22 -1.48 0.16
N ARG A 353 10.18 -0.45 1.01
CA ARG A 353 10.61 -0.52 2.41
C ARG A 353 9.54 0.10 3.32
N PRO A 354 8.43 -0.61 3.60
CA PRO A 354 7.34 -0.07 4.40
C PRO A 354 7.77 0.35 5.80
N GLU A 355 7.40 1.56 6.20
CA GLU A 355 7.70 2.12 7.51
C GLU A 355 6.40 2.44 8.25
N ILE A 356 6.37 2.21 9.57
CA ILE A 356 5.21 2.56 10.40
C ILE A 356 5.26 4.05 10.72
N ASN A 357 4.17 4.77 10.44
CA ASN A 357 4.03 6.17 10.80
C ASN A 357 3.52 6.31 12.24
N ARG A 358 4.45 6.29 13.19
CA ARG A 358 4.21 6.64 14.60
C ARG A 358 4.86 7.99 14.91
N LYS A 359 4.11 8.87 15.55
CA LYS A 359 4.64 10.12 16.11
C LYS A 359 4.23 10.19 17.57
N LEU A 360 5.14 10.60 18.44
CA LEU A 360 4.78 10.97 19.80
C LEU A 360 3.80 12.15 19.76
N SER A 361 2.83 12.17 20.68
CA SER A 361 1.90 13.29 20.77
C SER A 361 2.66 14.59 21.09
N LYS A 362 2.11 15.75 20.69
CA LYS A 362 2.71 17.06 21.07
C LYS A 362 2.86 17.20 22.59
N LYS A 363 1.92 16.63 23.35
CA LYS A 363 1.92 16.61 24.81
C LYS A 363 3.12 15.81 25.34
N GLU A 364 3.39 14.64 24.77
CA GLU A 364 4.55 13.83 25.16
C GLU A 364 5.87 14.48 24.76
N PHE A 365 5.95 15.09 23.57
CA PHE A 365 7.12 15.89 23.18
C PHE A 365 7.38 17.03 24.17
N LEU A 366 6.34 17.78 24.56
CA LEU A 366 6.47 18.85 25.54
C LEU A 366 6.91 18.33 26.91
N LYS A 367 6.39 17.17 27.34
CA LYS A 367 6.80 16.50 28.58
C LYS A 367 8.27 16.09 28.53
N GLN A 368 8.70 15.36 27.50
CA GLN A 368 10.10 14.97 27.31
C GLN A 368 11.04 16.17 27.22
N TYR A 369 10.66 17.23 26.49
CA TYR A 369 11.45 18.46 26.45
C TYR A 369 11.54 19.14 27.81
N THR A 370 10.46 19.13 28.60
CA THR A 370 10.48 19.71 29.94
C THR A 370 11.39 18.90 30.87
N GLU A 371 11.30 17.57 30.84
CA GLU A 371 12.17 16.67 31.60
C GLU A 371 13.64 16.83 31.22
N GLU A 372 13.93 16.97 29.93
CA GLU A 372 15.28 17.19 29.41
C GLU A 372 15.81 18.59 29.79
N ILE A 373 14.97 19.64 29.74
CA ILE A 373 15.34 20.98 30.23
C ILE A 373 15.67 20.93 31.73
N GLU A 374 14.88 20.23 32.53
CA GLU A 374 15.13 20.09 33.96
C GLU A 374 16.38 19.25 34.25
N ARG A 375 16.67 18.22 33.46
CA ARG A 375 17.95 17.49 33.53
C ARG A 375 19.12 18.41 33.21
N LEU A 376 19.08 19.11 32.08
CA LEU A 376 20.14 20.02 31.65
C LEU A 376 20.35 21.17 32.66
N ARG A 377 19.27 21.68 33.26
CA ARG A 377 19.36 22.68 34.34
C ARG A 377 20.08 22.13 35.57
N ARG A 378 19.75 20.91 36.00
CA ARG A 378 20.44 20.23 37.10
C ARG A 378 21.92 20.02 36.79
N ASP A 379 22.25 19.55 35.59
CA ASP A 379 23.62 19.34 35.14
C ASP A 379 24.42 20.66 35.09
N LEU A 380 23.79 21.75 34.63
CA LEU A 380 24.41 23.08 34.54
C LEU A 380 24.62 23.70 35.93
N LEU A 381 23.67 23.54 36.85
CA LEU A 381 23.83 23.94 38.25
C LEU A 381 24.96 23.16 38.93
N ALA A 382 24.99 21.84 38.78
CA ALA A 382 26.05 20.99 39.29
C ALA A 382 27.43 21.38 38.71
N THR A 383 27.49 21.74 37.43
CA THR A 383 28.71 22.24 36.78
C THR A 383 29.14 23.60 37.34
N ARG A 384 28.19 24.48 37.67
CA ARG A 384 28.45 25.83 38.20
C ARG A 384 28.97 25.81 39.64
N GLU A 385 28.57 24.82 40.43
CA GLU A 385 28.98 24.67 41.84
C GLU A 385 30.38 24.03 42.03
N ARG A 386 31.05 23.59 40.96
CA ARG A 386 32.48 23.21 40.92
C ARG A 386 32.97 22.22 41.99
N ASN A 387 32.13 21.32 42.50
CA ASN A 387 32.62 20.16 43.22
C ASN A 387 32.99 19.07 42.20
N GLY A 388 34.22 18.55 42.26
CA GLY A 388 34.76 17.65 41.25
C GLY A 388 34.00 16.33 41.15
N VAL A 389 33.75 15.90 39.90
CA VAL A 389 33.18 14.61 39.45
C VAL A 389 31.71 14.38 39.84
N TYR A 390 30.73 14.60 38.93
CA TYR A 390 29.30 14.45 39.28
C TYR A 390 28.43 13.74 38.23
N LEU A 391 28.00 12.52 38.56
CA LEU A 391 26.58 12.15 38.46
C LEU A 391 25.89 12.64 39.74
N ALA A 392 24.60 13.00 39.69
CA ALA A 392 23.80 13.18 40.90
C ALA A 392 23.89 11.92 41.79
N ASN A 393 23.95 12.05 43.11
CA ASN A 393 24.09 10.89 44.01
C ASN A 393 22.98 9.86 43.80
N ASP A 394 21.76 10.32 43.51
CA ASP A 394 20.62 9.46 43.17
C ASP A 394 20.87 8.72 41.84
N ASN A 395 21.33 9.42 40.79
CA ASN A 395 21.69 8.80 39.52
C ASN A 395 22.88 7.84 39.65
N TYR A 396 23.84 8.13 40.54
CA TYR A 396 24.95 7.24 40.83
C TYR A 396 24.47 5.98 41.56
N GLN A 397 23.56 6.13 42.52
CA GLN A 397 22.95 5.01 43.24
C GLN A 397 22.07 4.16 42.32
N GLU A 398 21.26 4.78 41.45
CA GLU A 398 20.48 4.08 40.42
C GLU A 398 21.40 3.36 39.42
N MET A 399 22.46 4.01 38.96
CA MET A 399 23.43 3.40 38.06
C MET A 399 24.16 2.23 38.73
N GLN A 400 24.54 2.35 40.00
CA GLN A 400 25.14 1.27 40.78
C GLN A 400 24.14 0.12 41.04
N ALA A 401 22.86 0.43 41.30
CA ALA A 401 21.80 -0.56 41.46
C ALA A 401 21.54 -1.31 40.15
N LEU A 402 21.53 -0.59 39.02
CA LEU A 402 21.37 -1.18 37.68
C LEU A 402 22.56 -2.06 37.32
N ILE A 403 23.79 -1.61 37.57
CA ILE A 403 25.00 -2.40 37.36
C ILE A 403 24.98 -3.66 38.25
N SER A 404 24.57 -3.55 39.52
CA SER A 404 24.41 -4.68 40.42
C SER A 404 23.40 -5.70 39.91
N GLN A 405 22.24 -5.23 39.44
CA GLN A 405 21.19 -6.09 38.88
C GLN A 405 21.65 -6.80 37.60
N GLN A 406 22.25 -6.06 36.67
CA GLN A 406 22.78 -6.62 35.42
C GLN A 406 23.89 -7.64 35.69
N THR A 407 24.76 -7.38 36.68
CA THR A 407 25.83 -8.32 37.04
C THR A 407 25.25 -9.63 37.58
N LYS A 408 24.22 -9.58 38.44
CA LYS A 408 23.51 -10.78 38.91
C LYS A 408 22.84 -11.54 37.77
N GLU A 409 22.19 -10.84 36.85
CA GLU A 409 21.52 -11.47 35.70
C GLU A 409 22.52 -12.15 34.75
N ILE A 410 23.69 -11.52 34.53
CA ILE A 410 24.80 -12.11 33.76
C ILE A 410 25.30 -13.39 34.45
N GLU A 411 25.47 -13.36 35.77
CA GLU A 411 25.93 -14.53 36.54
C GLU A 411 24.93 -15.70 36.47
N GLU A 412 23.64 -15.43 36.60
CA GLU A 412 22.59 -16.45 36.44
C GLU A 412 22.58 -17.05 35.02
N LYS A 413 22.71 -16.21 33.99
CA LYS A 413 22.78 -16.67 32.60
C LYS A 413 24.02 -17.51 32.35
N LEU A 414 25.18 -17.12 32.88
CA LEU A 414 26.42 -17.90 32.78
C LEU A 414 26.30 -19.26 33.46
N ASN A 415 25.68 -19.32 34.64
CA ASN A 415 25.43 -20.59 35.34
C ASN A 415 24.48 -21.50 34.55
N ARG A 416 23.45 -20.92 33.92
CA ARG A 416 22.53 -21.66 33.05
C ARG A 416 23.21 -22.17 31.78
N ILE A 417 24.11 -21.39 31.18
CA ILE A 417 24.93 -21.83 30.03
C ILE A 417 25.80 -23.02 30.43
N LYS A 418 26.53 -22.94 31.55
CA LYS A 418 27.36 -24.06 32.05
C LYS A 418 26.55 -25.32 32.31
N ALA A 419 25.36 -25.19 32.91
CA ALA A 419 24.47 -26.33 33.14
C ALA A 419 24.02 -26.97 31.81
N LEU A 420 23.67 -26.15 30.81
CA LEU A 420 23.28 -26.63 29.49
C LEU A 420 24.44 -27.30 28.75
N GLU A 421 25.65 -26.73 28.80
CA GLU A 421 26.86 -27.33 28.22
C GLU A 421 27.14 -28.71 28.81
N LYS A 422 27.02 -28.86 30.13
CA LYS A 422 27.16 -30.17 30.79
C LYS A 422 26.12 -31.18 30.30
N THR A 423 24.84 -30.78 30.23
CA THR A 423 23.79 -31.68 29.71
C THR A 423 23.99 -32.02 28.22
N MET A 424 24.63 -31.14 27.45
CA MET A 424 24.94 -31.39 26.05
C MET A 424 26.06 -32.43 25.93
N GLN A 425 27.13 -32.30 26.72
CA GLN A 425 28.21 -33.29 26.80
C GLN A 425 27.70 -34.66 27.25
N ASP A 426 26.84 -34.71 28.28
CA ASP A 426 26.24 -35.97 28.75
C ASP A 426 25.43 -36.65 27.64
N LYS A 427 24.68 -35.88 26.85
CA LYS A 427 23.91 -36.39 25.71
C LYS A 427 24.78 -36.86 24.55
N GLU A 428 25.90 -36.18 24.27
CA GLU A 428 26.86 -36.60 23.24
C GLU A 428 27.50 -37.95 23.60
N VAL A 429 27.85 -38.15 24.87
CA VAL A 429 28.36 -39.44 25.37
C VAL A 429 27.32 -40.54 25.20
N ILE A 430 26.06 -40.27 25.57
CA ILE A 430 24.96 -41.23 25.39
C ILE A 430 24.75 -41.56 23.91
N TYR A 431 24.75 -40.55 23.03
CA TYR A 431 24.60 -40.76 21.58
C TYR A 431 25.74 -41.59 21.00
N PHE A 432 26.98 -41.36 21.46
CA PHE A 432 28.15 -42.14 21.07
C PHE A 432 28.03 -43.61 21.52
N LEU A 433 27.60 -43.85 22.77
CA LEU A 433 27.38 -45.20 23.29
C LEU A 433 26.27 -45.94 22.54
N ILE A 434 25.14 -45.27 22.25
CA ILE A 434 24.04 -45.83 21.46
C ILE A 434 24.53 -46.20 20.05
N ARG A 435 25.34 -45.33 19.42
CA ARG A 435 25.90 -45.60 18.10
C ARG A 435 26.84 -46.81 18.09
N ILE A 436 27.66 -46.98 19.13
CA ILE A 436 28.50 -48.18 19.28
C ILE A 436 27.63 -49.42 19.48
N LEU A 437 26.60 -49.37 20.33
CA LEU A 437 25.70 -50.50 20.54
C LEU A 437 25.00 -50.92 19.24
N LEU A 438 24.53 -49.95 18.44
CA LEU A 438 23.92 -50.20 17.13
C LEU A 438 24.89 -50.86 16.13
N ILE A 439 26.19 -50.57 16.21
CA ILE A 439 27.22 -51.20 15.37
C ILE A 439 27.52 -52.63 15.85
N ILE A 440 27.42 -52.91 17.15
CA ILE A 440 27.68 -54.26 17.71
C ILE A 440 26.46 -55.18 17.54
N CYS A 441 25.24 -54.63 17.45
CA CYS A 441 24.00 -55.39 17.27
C CYS A 441 23.65 -55.71 15.80
N TYR A 442 24.42 -55.20 14.83
CA TYR A 442 24.39 -55.58 13.41
C TYR A 442 25.62 -56.44 13.08
#